data_AF-C4TGB5-F1
#
_entry.id   AF-C4TGB5-F1
#
_cell.length_a   1.000
_cell.length_b   1.000
_cell.length_c   1.000
_cell.angle_alpha   90.00
_cell.angle_beta   90.00
_cell.angle_gamma   90.00
#
_symmetry.space_group_name_H-M   'P 1'
#
loop_
_entity.id
_entity.type
_entity.pdbx_description
1 polymer ?
#
loop_
_entity_poly.entity_id
_entity_poly.type
_entity_poly.pdbx_seq_one_letter_code
_entity_poly.pdbx_strand_id
1 'polypeptide(L)'
;SCAPRACPLSLGRVSEETGCVQCPYHGWEYDKSGTVKKMPSTPFARNVKVENLVVREADGLIWAWPGEPSRAESTPIPSLLPEGSNFEKHAQIQLDVPVEHGLLMENLLDLSHAPFTHTSTFAKGWPIPDSVKFHLDSGMGIVSGAWDPYP
;
A
#
# COMPACT_ATOMS: atom_id res chain seq x y z
N SER A 1 9.75 -16.23 2.50
CA SER A 1 9.93 -17.58 1.90
C SER A 1 10.26 -18.60 2.98
N CYS A 2 9.86 -19.86 2.81
CA CYS A 2 10.12 -20.93 3.78
C CYS A 2 11.63 -21.21 3.92
N ALA A 3 12.16 -21.29 5.14
CA ALA A 3 13.61 -21.36 5.39
C ALA A 3 14.34 -22.55 4.72
N PRO A 4 13.81 -23.80 4.72
CA PRO A 4 14.57 -24.95 4.24
C PRO A 4 14.85 -24.98 2.73
N ARG A 5 13.88 -24.51 1.91
CA ARG A 5 13.91 -24.65 0.44
C ARG A 5 13.29 -23.47 -0.31
N ALA A 6 13.17 -22.32 0.34
CA ALA A 6 12.61 -21.09 -0.21
C ALA A 6 11.19 -21.20 -0.81
N CYS A 7 10.43 -22.26 -0.50
CA CYS A 7 9.05 -22.41 -0.96
C CYS A 7 8.21 -21.18 -0.57
N PRO A 8 7.43 -20.60 -1.49
CA PRO A 8 6.55 -19.47 -1.17
C PRO A 8 5.52 -19.84 -0.11
N LEU A 9 5.56 -19.16 1.04
CA LEU A 9 4.60 -19.40 2.13
C LEU A 9 3.17 -18.96 1.76
N SER A 10 3.04 -18.06 0.79
CA SER A 10 1.76 -17.61 0.24
C SER A 10 0.98 -18.72 -0.48
N LEU A 11 1.64 -19.80 -0.92
CA LEU A 11 0.99 -20.98 -1.48
C LEU A 11 0.53 -21.97 -0.40
N GLY A 12 0.81 -21.66 0.87
CA GLY A 12 0.43 -22.46 2.02
C GLY A 12 -0.96 -22.11 2.55
N ARG A 13 -1.13 -22.29 3.86
CA ARG A 13 -2.36 -21.96 4.57
C ARG A 13 -2.06 -21.44 5.97
N VAL A 14 -3.03 -20.79 6.59
CA VAL A 14 -3.03 -20.59 8.04
C VAL A 14 -3.59 -21.86 8.68
N SER A 15 -2.85 -22.45 9.62
CA SER A 15 -3.31 -23.60 10.41
C SER A 15 -4.43 -23.16 11.34
N GLU A 16 -5.60 -23.80 11.27
CA GLU A 16 -6.74 -23.49 12.15
C GLU A 16 -6.45 -23.84 13.61
N GLU A 17 -5.60 -24.84 13.86
CA GLU A 17 -5.23 -25.29 15.21
C GLU A 17 -4.26 -24.32 15.89
N THR A 18 -3.27 -23.81 15.15
CA THR A 18 -2.14 -23.05 15.73
C THR A 18 -2.15 -21.56 15.38
N GLY A 19 -2.96 -21.15 14.40
CA GLY A 19 -2.94 -19.80 13.83
C GLY A 19 -1.65 -19.46 13.07
N CYS A 20 -0.75 -20.43 12.89
CA CYS A 20 0.55 -20.24 12.22
C CYS A 20 0.43 -20.42 10.72
N VAL A 21 1.30 -19.75 9.96
CA VAL A 21 1.42 -19.97 8.50
C VAL A 21 2.16 -21.28 8.28
N GLN A 22 1.51 -22.23 7.62
CA GLN A 22 2.05 -23.54 7.29
C GLN A 22 2.52 -23.59 5.83
N CYS A 23 3.80 -23.95 5.64
CA CYS A 23 4.40 -24.17 4.34
C CYS A 23 3.77 -25.39 3.63
N PRO A 24 3.40 -25.29 2.34
CA PRO A 24 2.76 -26.38 1.61
C PRO A 24 3.72 -27.52 1.26
N TYR A 25 5.05 -27.30 1.37
CA TYR A 25 6.02 -28.30 0.95
C TYR A 25 6.28 -29.35 2.05
N HIS A 26 6.72 -28.93 3.24
CA HIS A 26 7.11 -29.85 4.32
C HIS A 26 6.33 -29.63 5.62
N GLY A 27 5.27 -28.80 5.58
CA GLY A 27 4.41 -28.56 6.74
C GLY A 27 5.07 -27.78 7.89
N TRP A 28 6.17 -27.08 7.63
CA TRP A 28 6.77 -26.17 8.62
C TRP A 28 5.80 -25.04 8.94
N GLU A 29 5.62 -24.73 10.23
CA GLU A 29 4.71 -23.68 10.69
C GLU A 29 5.49 -22.51 11.30
N TYR A 30 5.10 -21.29 10.94
CA TYR A 30 5.71 -20.03 11.38
C TYR A 30 4.67 -19.15 12.08
N ASP A 31 5.03 -18.58 13.24
CA ASP A 31 4.19 -17.61 13.95
C ASP A 31 4.22 -16.21 13.30
N LYS A 32 3.48 -15.26 13.89
CA LYS A 32 3.42 -13.85 13.42
C LYS A 32 4.76 -13.12 13.45
N SER A 33 5.71 -13.59 14.26
CA SER A 33 7.07 -13.05 14.31
C SER A 33 7.97 -13.66 13.24
N GLY A 34 7.51 -14.64 12.46
CA GLY A 34 8.31 -15.41 11.52
C GLY A 34 9.12 -16.53 12.19
N THR A 35 8.93 -16.80 13.47
CA THR A 35 9.64 -17.86 14.20
C THR A 35 8.99 -19.21 13.92
N VAL A 36 9.81 -20.23 13.63
CA VAL A 36 9.28 -21.58 13.42
C VAL A 36 8.70 -22.15 14.73
N LYS A 37 7.52 -22.77 14.65
CA LYS A 37 6.85 -23.45 15.77
C LYS A 37 6.69 -24.95 15.58
N LYS A 38 6.67 -25.41 14.33
CA LYS A 38 6.52 -26.83 14.00
C LYS A 38 7.43 -27.20 12.84
N MET A 39 8.11 -28.33 12.99
CA MET A 39 9.03 -28.90 11.99
C MET A 39 8.78 -30.41 11.90
N PRO A 40 7.75 -30.85 11.14
CA PRO A 40 7.28 -32.24 11.19
C PRO A 40 8.38 -33.29 10.98
N SER A 41 9.32 -33.03 10.06
CA SER A 41 10.35 -34.01 9.66
C SER A 41 11.77 -33.65 10.13
N THR A 42 11.96 -32.53 10.84
CA THR A 42 13.28 -31.98 11.19
C THR A 42 13.26 -31.25 12.54
N PRO A 43 12.93 -31.91 13.66
CA PRO A 43 12.68 -31.25 14.94
C PRO A 43 13.92 -30.66 15.63
N PHE A 44 15.12 -30.88 15.08
CA PHE A 44 16.39 -30.52 15.71
C PHE A 44 16.89 -29.12 15.36
N ALA A 45 16.34 -28.45 14.35
CA ALA A 45 16.76 -27.11 13.99
C ALA A 45 16.32 -26.11 15.07
N ARG A 46 17.24 -25.25 15.51
CA ARG A 46 16.98 -24.24 16.54
C ARG A 46 17.12 -22.85 15.97
N ASN A 47 16.40 -21.88 16.56
CA ASN A 47 16.48 -20.47 16.21
C ASN A 47 16.22 -20.18 14.73
N VAL A 48 15.37 -20.97 14.07
CA VAL A 48 15.00 -20.73 12.67
C VAL A 48 13.89 -19.69 12.61
N LYS A 49 14.16 -18.62 11.87
CA LYS A 49 13.25 -17.51 11.65
C LYS A 49 13.23 -17.13 10.17
N VAL A 50 12.09 -16.70 9.66
CA VAL A 50 11.96 -16.03 8.36
C VAL A 50 11.70 -14.55 8.59
N GLU A 51 12.08 -13.74 7.61
CA GLU A 51 11.80 -12.30 7.63
C GLU A 51 10.29 -12.03 7.72
N ASN A 52 9.94 -11.02 8.51
CA ASN A 52 8.57 -10.59 8.72
C ASN A 52 8.53 -9.05 8.72
N LEU A 53 7.43 -8.48 8.22
CA LEU A 53 7.18 -7.04 8.25
C LEU A 53 6.26 -6.69 9.42
N VAL A 54 6.38 -5.47 9.94
CA VAL A 54 5.37 -4.92 10.85
C VAL A 54 4.16 -4.56 10.01
N VAL A 55 2.98 -5.04 10.45
CA VAL A 55 1.72 -4.83 9.74
C VAL A 55 0.70 -4.22 10.69
N ARG A 56 -0.06 -3.24 10.20
CA ARG A 56 -1.19 -2.61 10.92
C ARG A 56 -2.41 -2.56 10.02
N GLU A 57 -3.59 -2.75 10.60
CA GLU A 57 -4.87 -2.58 9.93
C GLU A 57 -5.44 -1.21 10.30
N ALA A 58 -5.79 -0.41 9.30
CA ALA A 58 -6.40 0.91 9.47
C ALA A 58 -7.21 1.28 8.22
N ASP A 59 -8.37 1.90 8.41
CA ASP A 59 -9.28 2.37 7.36
C ASP A 59 -9.70 1.32 6.32
N GLY A 60 -9.72 0.05 6.72
CA GLY A 60 -10.05 -1.09 5.84
C GLY A 60 -8.92 -1.50 4.91
N LEU A 61 -7.68 -1.08 5.19
CA LEU A 61 -6.47 -1.49 4.48
C LEU A 61 -5.48 -2.17 5.43
N ILE A 62 -4.63 -3.02 4.84
CA ILE A 62 -3.49 -3.65 5.50
C ILE A 62 -2.22 -2.89 5.11
N TRP A 63 -1.61 -2.21 6.09
CA TRP A 63 -0.40 -1.43 5.90
C TRP A 63 0.82 -2.24 6.33
N ALA A 64 1.76 -2.47 5.43
CA ALA A 64 3.05 -3.10 5.72
C ALA A 64 4.16 -2.05 5.80
N TRP A 65 4.98 -2.11 6.85
CA TRP A 65 6.13 -1.23 7.04
C TRP A 65 7.42 -1.91 6.53
N PRO A 66 8.01 -1.45 5.41
CA PRO A 66 9.23 -2.03 4.86
C PRO A 66 10.52 -1.50 5.51
N GLY A 67 10.41 -0.50 6.39
CA GLY A 67 11.55 0.12 7.07
C GLY A 67 11.94 -0.60 8.36
N GLU A 68 12.77 0.07 9.16
CA GLU A 68 13.22 -0.42 10.46
C GLU A 68 12.01 -0.67 11.42
N PRO A 69 11.81 -1.89 11.94
CA PRO A 69 10.64 -2.24 12.76
C PRO A 69 10.41 -1.33 13.97
N SER A 70 11.49 -0.87 14.62
CA SER A 70 11.40 0.01 15.80
C SER A 70 10.77 1.37 15.50
N ARG A 71 10.72 1.78 14.23
CA ARG A 71 10.09 3.04 13.78
C ARG A 71 8.64 2.86 13.34
N ALA A 72 8.16 1.62 13.21
CA ALA A 72 6.82 1.36 12.69
C ALA A 72 5.73 1.90 13.62
N GLU A 73 5.91 1.76 14.93
CA GLU A 73 4.92 2.19 15.94
C GLU A 73 4.76 3.71 15.98
N SER A 74 5.86 4.46 15.88
CA SER A 74 5.87 5.92 15.88
C SER A 74 5.56 6.54 14.51
N THR A 75 5.55 5.76 13.43
CA THR A 75 5.18 6.27 12.11
C THR A 75 3.66 6.31 11.98
N PRO A 76 3.05 7.49 11.72
CA PRO A 76 1.61 7.59 11.55
C PRO A 76 1.16 6.89 10.26
N ILE A 77 -0.04 6.33 10.28
CA ILE A 77 -0.77 5.93 9.07
C ILE A 77 -1.64 7.13 8.66
N PRO A 78 -1.61 7.56 7.40
CA PRO A 78 -2.52 8.60 6.92
C PRO A 78 -3.96 8.10 7.01
N SER A 79 -4.85 8.90 7.60
CA SER A 79 -6.29 8.62 7.57
C SER A 79 -6.80 8.76 6.14
N LEU A 80 -7.46 7.72 5.63
CA LEU A 80 -8.16 7.77 4.34
C LEU A 80 -9.64 8.15 4.50
N LEU A 81 -10.10 8.25 5.74
CA LEU A 81 -11.46 8.69 6.03
C LEU A 81 -11.56 10.22 5.93
N PRO A 82 -12.59 10.75 5.26
CA PRO A 82 -12.83 12.19 5.22
C PRO A 82 -13.09 12.74 6.63
N GLU A 83 -12.74 14.00 6.85
CA GLU A 83 -13.04 14.68 8.11
C GLU A 83 -14.56 14.88 8.28
N GLY A 84 -15.12 14.37 9.38
CA GLY A 84 -16.55 14.46 9.69
C GLY A 84 -17.26 13.10 9.79
N SER A 85 -18.43 13.06 10.44
CA SER A 85 -19.04 11.80 10.92
C SER A 85 -20.07 11.14 9.98
N ASN A 86 -20.26 11.62 8.74
CA ASN A 86 -21.46 11.28 7.97
C ASN A 86 -21.19 10.79 6.53
N PHE A 87 -19.98 10.31 6.24
CA PHE A 87 -19.63 9.80 4.91
C PHE A 87 -19.69 8.28 4.87
N GLU A 88 -20.27 7.73 3.81
CA GLU A 88 -20.25 6.30 3.51
C GLU A 88 -19.39 6.04 2.28
N LYS A 89 -18.64 4.93 2.28
CA LYS A 89 -17.84 4.52 1.13
C LYS A 89 -18.77 4.11 -0.02
N HIS A 90 -18.84 4.93 -1.07
CA HIS A 90 -19.67 4.65 -2.24
C HIS A 90 -19.12 3.50 -3.10
N ALA A 91 -17.81 3.47 -3.33
CA ALA A 91 -17.13 2.43 -4.11
C ALA A 91 -15.66 2.32 -3.68
N GLN A 92 -15.08 1.12 -3.88
CA GLN A 92 -13.66 0.87 -3.73
C GLN A 92 -13.20 0.06 -4.94
N ILE A 93 -12.14 0.53 -5.60
CA ILE A 93 -11.59 -0.09 -6.80
C ILE A 93 -10.11 -0.41 -6.52
N GLN A 94 -9.70 -1.63 -6.83
CA GLN A 94 -8.31 -2.07 -6.81
C GLN A 94 -7.92 -2.51 -8.22
N LEU A 95 -6.81 -1.98 -8.72
CA LEU A 95 -6.31 -2.25 -10.07
C LEU A 95 -4.80 -2.45 -10.03
N ASP A 96 -4.33 -3.48 -10.72
CA ASP A 96 -2.92 -3.65 -11.03
C ASP A 96 -2.63 -2.92 -12.33
N VAL A 97 -1.83 -1.86 -12.25
CA VAL A 97 -1.43 -1.07 -13.42
C VAL A 97 0.06 -1.27 -13.64
N PRO A 98 0.52 -1.64 -14.85
CA PRO A 98 1.93 -1.88 -15.15
C PRO A 98 2.68 -0.55 -15.34
N VAL A 99 2.62 0.32 -14.33
CA VAL A 99 3.25 1.64 -14.29
C VAL A 99 3.99 1.81 -12.96
N GLU A 100 5.07 2.56 -12.99
CA GLU A 100 5.80 2.97 -11.79
C GLU A 100 4.89 3.89 -10.93
N HIS A 101 4.88 3.68 -9.61
CA HIS A 101 3.93 4.34 -8.71
C HIS A 101 4.05 5.88 -8.68
N GLY A 102 5.27 6.43 -8.78
CA GLY A 102 5.52 7.87 -8.85
C GLY A 102 4.85 8.52 -10.07
N LEU A 103 4.88 7.87 -11.23
CA LEU A 103 4.20 8.36 -12.44
C LEU A 103 2.67 8.40 -12.27
N LEU A 104 2.09 7.45 -11.53
CA LEU A 104 0.66 7.49 -11.22
C LEU A 104 0.32 8.63 -10.26
N MET A 105 1.19 8.91 -9.29
CA MET A 105 1.04 10.06 -8.38
C MET A 105 1.14 11.38 -9.15
N GLU A 106 2.10 11.51 -10.07
CA GLU A 106 2.21 12.68 -10.95
C GLU A 106 0.94 12.85 -11.79
N ASN A 107 0.41 11.77 -12.38
CA ASN A 107 -0.83 11.81 -13.14
C ASN A 107 -2.05 12.23 -12.30
N LEU A 108 -2.11 11.83 -11.03
CA LEU A 108 -3.22 12.19 -10.14
C LEU A 108 -3.14 13.65 -9.68
N LEU A 109 -1.93 14.20 -9.55
CA LEU A 109 -1.68 15.56 -9.06
C LEU A 109 -1.66 16.60 -10.19
N ASP A 110 -1.43 16.19 -11.43
CA ASP A 110 -1.51 17.07 -12.60
C ASP A 110 -2.92 17.09 -13.17
N LEU A 111 -3.59 18.24 -13.21
CA LEU A 111 -4.89 18.38 -13.89
C LEU A 111 -4.75 18.71 -15.38
N SER A 112 -3.54 18.99 -15.86
CA SER A 112 -3.31 19.46 -17.23
C SER A 112 -3.63 18.43 -18.31
N HIS A 113 -3.58 17.14 -17.97
CA HIS A 113 -3.98 16.07 -18.90
C HIS A 113 -5.49 15.94 -19.04
N ALA A 114 -6.30 16.53 -18.14
CA ALA A 114 -7.72 16.23 -18.07
C ALA A 114 -8.50 16.56 -19.35
N PRO A 115 -8.35 17.75 -19.97
CA PRO A 115 -9.05 18.06 -21.22
C PRO A 115 -8.69 17.14 -22.39
N PHE A 116 -7.54 16.46 -22.34
CA PHE A 116 -7.03 15.60 -23.42
C PHE A 116 -7.34 14.12 -23.21
N THR A 117 -7.26 13.64 -21.95
CA THR A 117 -7.37 12.21 -21.61
C THR A 117 -8.77 11.82 -21.15
N HIS A 118 -9.53 12.77 -20.59
CA HIS A 118 -10.87 12.56 -20.03
C HIS A 118 -11.98 13.16 -20.90
N THR A 119 -11.81 13.10 -22.22
CA THR A 119 -12.71 13.70 -23.24
C THR A 119 -14.10 13.04 -23.30
N SER A 120 -14.23 11.82 -22.79
CA SER A 120 -15.50 11.08 -22.72
C SER A 120 -16.02 10.88 -21.30
N THR A 121 -15.33 11.41 -20.29
CA THR A 121 -15.66 11.23 -18.87
C THR A 121 -15.96 12.59 -18.23
N PHE A 122 -15.20 13.03 -17.24
CA PHE A 122 -15.52 14.19 -16.42
C PHE A 122 -15.03 15.53 -17.01
N ALA A 123 -14.04 15.51 -17.90
CA ALA A 123 -13.42 16.73 -18.45
C ALA A 123 -13.90 17.07 -19.88
N LYS A 124 -15.01 16.47 -20.31
CA LYS A 124 -15.55 16.70 -21.65
C LYS A 124 -15.91 18.16 -21.85
N GLY A 125 -15.20 18.82 -22.78
CA GLY A 125 -15.44 20.22 -23.14
C GLY A 125 -14.79 21.24 -22.21
N TRP A 126 -13.90 20.82 -21.31
CA TRP A 126 -13.11 21.75 -20.51
C TRP A 126 -12.22 22.64 -21.41
N PRO A 127 -12.16 23.96 -21.16
CA PRO A 127 -11.28 24.85 -21.90
C PRO A 127 -9.82 24.58 -21.55
N ILE A 128 -8.93 24.84 -22.51
CA ILE A 128 -7.48 24.77 -22.30
C ILE A 128 -6.99 26.21 -22.08
N PRO A 129 -6.47 26.57 -20.91
CA PRO A 129 -5.92 27.89 -20.64
C PRO A 129 -4.62 28.08 -21.40
N ASP A 130 -4.35 29.32 -21.80
CA ASP A 130 -3.12 29.69 -22.49
C ASP A 130 -1.86 29.51 -21.61
N SER A 131 -2.03 29.50 -20.28
CA SER A 131 -0.96 29.24 -19.31
C SER A 131 -1.50 28.73 -17.97
N VAL A 132 -0.74 27.86 -17.29
CA VAL A 132 -1.02 27.43 -15.90
C VAL A 132 -0.29 28.36 -14.93
N LYS A 133 -1.00 28.89 -13.94
CA LYS A 133 -0.41 29.76 -12.91
C LYS A 133 0.06 28.92 -11.73
N PHE A 134 1.34 29.01 -11.41
CA PHE A 134 1.90 28.43 -10.20
C PHE A 134 1.91 29.46 -9.08
N HIS A 135 1.30 29.13 -7.95
CA HIS A 135 1.34 29.92 -6.73
C HIS A 135 2.53 29.46 -5.87
N LEU A 136 3.60 30.25 -5.90
CA LEU A 136 4.74 30.08 -5.00
C LEU A 136 4.36 30.63 -3.63
N ASP A 137 4.03 29.75 -2.69
CA ASP A 137 3.86 30.18 -1.30
C ASP A 137 5.22 30.44 -0.67
N SER A 138 5.50 31.72 -0.44
CA SER A 138 6.84 32.23 -0.13
C SER A 138 7.36 31.83 1.26
N GLY A 139 6.51 31.19 2.09
CA GLY A 139 6.84 30.78 3.46
C GLY A 139 7.23 29.31 3.63
N MET A 140 6.91 28.42 2.69
CA MET A 140 7.03 26.96 2.88
C MET A 140 7.90 26.23 1.84
N GLY A 141 8.40 26.92 0.81
CA GLY A 141 9.24 26.29 -0.23
C GLY A 141 8.51 25.24 -1.07
N ILE A 142 7.19 25.14 -0.93
CA ILE A 142 6.33 24.26 -1.74
C ILE A 142 5.86 25.08 -2.94
N VAL A 143 6.30 24.67 -4.13
CA VAL A 143 5.70 25.13 -5.37
C VAL A 143 4.35 24.44 -5.49
N SER A 144 3.27 25.20 -5.32
CA SER A 144 1.92 24.73 -5.60
C SER A 144 1.41 25.39 -6.87
N GLY A 145 0.68 24.68 -7.71
CA GLY A 145 0.05 25.23 -8.90
C GLY A 145 -1.43 24.94 -8.85
N ALA A 146 -2.24 25.93 -9.23
CA ALA A 146 -3.67 25.73 -9.39
C ALA A 146 -4.05 26.17 -10.80
N TRP A 147 -4.94 25.41 -11.42
CA TRP A 147 -5.61 25.86 -12.63
C TRP A 147 -6.48 27.07 -12.26
N ASP A 148 -6.24 28.21 -12.91
CA ASP A 148 -6.96 29.47 -12.68
C ASP A 148 -7.43 30.06 -14.04
N PRO A 149 -8.75 30.19 -14.27
CA PRO A 149 -9.82 29.74 -13.39
C PRO A 149 -9.86 28.21 -13.33
N TYR A 150 -10.19 27.68 -12.16
CA TYR A 150 -10.63 26.29 -12.05
C TYR A 150 -11.98 26.21 -12.79
N PRO A 151 -12.14 25.33 -13.81
CA PRO A 151 -13.38 25.22 -14.55
C PRO A 151 -14.55 24.70 -13.70
#